data_AF-A0A2S0MHB8-F1
#
_entry.id   AF-A0A2S0MHB8-F1
#
_cell.length_a   1.000
_cell.length_b   1.000
_cell.length_c   1.000
_cell.angle_alpha   90.00
_cell.angle_beta   90.00
_cell.angle_gamma   90.00
#
_symmetry.space_group_name_H-M   'P 1'
#
loop_
_entity.id
_entity.type
_entity.pdbx_description
1 polymer ?
#
loop_
_entity_poly.entity_id
_entity_poly.type
_entity_poly.pdbx_seq_one_letter_code
_entity_poly.pdbx_strand_id
1 'polypeptide(L)'
;MNTRILVRRVGVAFALSGALAAHAEPASEAAAQELLKISRAESMMTAASANLEQQMRDTMGSMLAQEKLTPAQRDAVTRVVPARVSELISKAMDWPAVEKDMVQVYRDNFTEEEVAGQIAFYRSSVGQSVLDKMPAVMQQSTELAMRRMQTVLPQMKSVIEKALAEAKASADAAPSRP
;
A
#
# COMPACT_ATOMS: atom_id res chain seq x y z
N MET A 1 -2.59 -39.01 -70.38
CA MET A 1 -3.41 -39.50 -69.26
C MET A 1 -3.22 -38.52 -68.11
N ASN A 2 -4.31 -37.83 -67.75
CA ASN A 2 -4.57 -37.04 -66.53
C ASN A 2 -3.65 -35.84 -66.18
N THR A 3 -4.10 -34.61 -65.87
CA THR A 3 -5.39 -33.92 -65.96
C THR A 3 -5.08 -32.40 -65.95
N ARG A 4 -5.85 -31.65 -66.75
CA ARG A 4 -6.04 -30.19 -66.85
C ARG A 4 -6.13 -29.51 -65.46
N ILE A 5 -5.81 -28.22 -65.22
CA ILE A 5 -6.54 -26.96 -65.54
C ILE A 5 -5.67 -25.83 -64.90
N LEU A 6 -5.08 -24.86 -65.64
CA LEU A 6 -5.62 -23.61 -66.21
C LEU A 6 -5.96 -22.49 -65.18
N VAL A 7 -5.08 -21.46 -65.15
CA VAL A 7 -5.41 -20.00 -65.16
C VAL A 7 -6.09 -19.38 -63.92
N ARG A 8 -5.46 -18.39 -63.26
CA ARG A 8 -5.59 -16.92 -63.52
C ARG A 8 -5.16 -16.10 -62.28
N ARG A 9 -4.46 -15.01 -62.53
CA ARG A 9 -4.05 -13.95 -61.59
C ARG A 9 -5.25 -13.30 -60.90
N VAL A 10 -5.19 -13.06 -59.58
CA VAL A 10 -5.94 -12.00 -58.88
C VAL A 10 -5.08 -11.49 -57.73
N GLY A 11 -4.74 -10.20 -57.76
CA GLY A 11 -4.05 -9.52 -56.66
C GLY A 11 -4.99 -9.37 -55.46
N VAL A 12 -4.44 -9.53 -54.26
CA VAL A 12 -5.18 -9.28 -53.03
C VAL A 12 -4.64 -8.00 -52.41
N ALA A 13 -5.56 -7.05 -52.27
CA ALA A 13 -5.38 -5.72 -51.74
C ALA A 13 -4.89 -5.75 -50.28
N PHE A 14 -3.96 -4.85 -49.98
CA PHE A 14 -3.54 -4.51 -48.63
C PHE A 14 -4.72 -3.79 -47.95
N ALA A 15 -5.55 -4.53 -47.22
CA ALA A 15 -6.54 -3.93 -46.35
C ALA A 15 -5.79 -3.22 -45.21
N LEU A 16 -5.75 -1.88 -45.25
CA LEU A 16 -5.45 -1.08 -44.07
C LEU A 16 -6.53 -1.40 -43.03
N SER A 17 -6.26 -2.37 -42.17
CA SER A 17 -6.91 -2.49 -40.88
C SER A 17 -6.60 -1.22 -40.12
N GLY A 18 -7.57 -0.30 -40.11
CA GLY A 18 -7.58 0.80 -39.16
C GLY A 18 -7.45 0.19 -37.77
N ALA A 19 -6.27 0.35 -37.16
CA ALA A 19 -6.16 0.31 -35.73
C ALA A 19 -7.06 1.45 -35.24
N LEU A 20 -8.32 1.14 -34.97
CA LEU A 20 -9.07 1.85 -33.95
C LEU A 20 -8.14 1.82 -32.75
N ALA A 21 -7.50 2.94 -32.47
CA ALA A 21 -7.11 3.23 -31.11
C ALA A 21 -8.43 3.16 -30.34
N ALA A 22 -8.74 1.98 -29.82
CA ALA A 22 -9.74 1.81 -28.80
C ALA A 22 -9.20 2.67 -27.65
N HIS A 23 -9.62 3.92 -27.62
CA HIS A 23 -9.46 4.74 -26.43
C HIS A 23 -10.27 3.98 -25.38
N ALA A 24 -9.55 3.23 -24.55
CA ALA A 24 -10.15 2.46 -23.50
C ALA A 24 -10.90 3.45 -22.61
N GLU A 25 -12.20 3.28 -22.54
CA GLU A 25 -13.08 4.20 -21.83
C GLU A 25 -12.65 4.23 -20.37
N PRO A 26 -12.52 5.41 -19.74
CA PRO A 26 -12.30 5.50 -18.30
C PRO A 26 -13.36 4.69 -17.56
N ALA A 27 -13.02 4.15 -16.39
CA ALA A 27 -14.01 3.44 -15.60
C ALA A 27 -15.25 4.30 -15.32
N SER A 28 -16.41 3.66 -15.33
CA SER A 28 -17.67 4.23 -14.92
C SER A 28 -17.69 4.38 -13.40
N GLU A 29 -18.43 5.38 -12.92
CA GLU A 29 -18.63 5.58 -11.49
C GLU A 29 -19.24 4.35 -10.81
N ALA A 30 -20.22 3.71 -11.46
CA ALA A 30 -20.86 2.50 -10.95
C ALA A 30 -19.89 1.31 -10.84
N ALA A 31 -19.01 1.11 -11.84
CA ALA A 31 -18.01 0.04 -11.78
C ALA A 31 -16.99 0.30 -10.66
N ALA A 32 -16.51 1.54 -10.50
CA ALA A 32 -15.60 1.90 -9.42
C ALA A 32 -16.25 1.71 -8.03
N GLN A 33 -17.49 2.15 -7.84
CA GLN A 33 -18.25 1.94 -6.59
C GLN A 33 -18.43 0.45 -6.28
N GLU A 34 -18.80 -0.35 -7.27
CA GLU A 34 -18.93 -1.79 -7.09
C GLU A 34 -17.60 -2.44 -6.72
N LEU A 35 -16.49 -2.03 -7.35
CA LEU A 35 -15.16 -2.51 -7.01
C LEU A 35 -14.79 -2.17 -5.55
N LEU A 36 -15.02 -0.93 -5.09
CA LEU A 36 -14.76 -0.52 -3.70
C LEU A 36 -15.59 -1.35 -2.71
N LYS A 37 -16.85 -1.63 -3.04
CA LYS A 37 -17.75 -2.44 -2.22
C LYS A 37 -17.28 -3.89 -2.09
N ILE A 38 -17.04 -4.58 -3.21
CA ILE A 38 -16.65 -6.01 -3.18
C ILE A 38 -15.24 -6.23 -2.64
N SER A 39 -14.36 -5.23 -2.76
CA SER A 39 -13.03 -5.23 -2.16
C SER A 39 -13.05 -4.90 -0.66
N ARG A 40 -14.23 -4.52 -0.13
CA ARG A 40 -14.46 -4.17 1.29
C ARG A 40 -13.65 -2.95 1.73
N ALA A 41 -13.48 -1.97 0.84
CA ALA A 41 -12.68 -0.78 1.07
C ALA A 41 -13.14 0.02 2.31
N GLU A 42 -14.44 0.15 2.56
CA GLU A 42 -14.99 0.82 3.75
C GLU A 42 -14.56 0.13 5.06
N SER A 43 -14.60 -1.20 5.08
CA SER A 43 -14.16 -1.99 6.24
C SER A 43 -12.66 -1.83 6.48
N MET A 44 -11.86 -1.83 5.41
CA MET A 44 -10.41 -1.59 5.48
C MET A 44 -10.10 -0.18 5.99
N MET A 45 -10.81 0.83 5.51
CA MET A 45 -10.69 2.21 6.00
C MET A 45 -11.06 2.30 7.48
N THR A 46 -12.15 1.68 7.90
CA THR A 46 -12.58 1.64 9.31
C THR A 46 -11.50 1.03 10.21
N ALA A 47 -10.91 -0.10 9.79
CA ALA A 47 -9.80 -0.74 10.50
C ALA A 47 -8.54 0.14 10.54
N ALA A 48 -8.22 0.83 9.45
CA ALA A 48 -7.10 1.76 9.37
C ALA A 48 -7.30 2.96 10.33
N SER A 49 -8.50 3.54 10.37
CA SER A 49 -8.87 4.62 11.29
C SER A 49 -8.72 4.19 12.75
N ALA A 50 -9.19 2.99 13.10
CA ALA A 50 -9.04 2.45 14.45
C ALA A 50 -7.56 2.26 14.86
N ASN A 51 -6.73 1.78 13.93
CA ASN A 51 -5.28 1.65 14.16
C ASN A 51 -4.60 3.02 14.33
N LEU A 52 -4.98 4.02 13.52
CA LEU A 52 -4.48 5.38 13.65
C LEU A 52 -4.85 5.99 15.00
N GLU A 53 -6.10 5.83 15.43
CA GLU A 53 -6.54 6.28 16.75
C GLU A 53 -5.71 5.63 17.88
N GLN A 54 -5.44 4.33 17.79
CA GLN A 54 -4.62 3.64 18.77
C GLN A 54 -3.20 4.20 18.81
N GLN A 55 -2.57 4.38 17.66
CA GLN A 55 -1.24 4.97 17.56
C GLN A 55 -1.20 6.40 18.14
N MET A 56 -2.24 7.20 17.91
CA MET A 56 -2.34 8.54 18.48
C MET A 56 -2.52 8.51 20.01
N ARG A 57 -3.27 7.55 20.55
CA ARG A 57 -3.38 7.34 22.01
C ARG A 57 -2.03 7.01 22.63
N ASP A 58 -1.26 6.11 22.01
CA ASP A 58 0.06 5.71 22.49
C ASP A 58 1.08 6.86 22.42
N THR A 59 1.02 7.64 21.33
CA THR A 59 1.83 8.85 21.14
C THR A 59 1.50 9.89 22.20
N MET A 60 0.22 10.14 22.46
CA MET A 60 -0.22 11.06 23.50
C MET A 60 0.25 10.61 24.89
N GLY A 61 0.14 9.31 25.20
CA GLY A 61 0.65 8.76 26.46
C GLY A 61 2.15 9.04 26.66
N SER A 62 2.94 8.88 25.60
CA SER A 62 4.38 9.16 25.59
C SER A 62 4.68 10.65 25.76
N MET A 63 3.93 11.54 25.08
CA MET A 63 4.09 12.99 25.22
C MET A 63 3.76 13.45 26.65
N LEU A 64 2.64 12.98 27.21
CA LEU A 64 2.25 13.34 28.58
C LEU A 64 3.24 12.83 29.62
N ALA A 65 3.98 11.74 29.35
CA ALA A 65 5.01 11.24 30.26
C ALA A 65 6.23 12.18 30.34
N GLN A 66 6.49 12.99 29.31
CA GLN A 66 7.57 13.98 29.29
C GLN A 66 7.19 15.33 29.90
N GLU A 67 5.90 15.62 29.99
CA GLU A 67 5.38 16.87 30.54
C GLU A 67 5.28 16.85 32.07
N LYS A 68 5.65 17.98 32.69
CA LYS A 68 5.49 18.18 34.14
C LYS A 68 4.05 18.60 34.46
N LEU A 69 3.15 17.62 34.50
CA LEU A 69 1.74 17.80 34.81
C LEU A 69 1.40 17.34 36.23
N THR A 70 0.48 18.05 36.90
CA THR A 70 -0.17 17.53 38.10
C THR A 70 -1.08 16.34 37.74
N PRO A 71 -1.42 15.46 38.69
CA PRO A 71 -2.36 14.36 38.44
C PRO A 71 -3.69 14.85 37.85
N ALA A 72 -4.25 15.94 38.38
CA ALA A 72 -5.50 16.51 37.88
C ALA A 72 -5.40 17.04 36.44
N GLN A 73 -4.27 17.63 36.05
CA GLN A 73 -4.03 18.07 34.68
C GLN A 73 -3.90 16.87 33.73
N ARG A 74 -3.16 15.83 34.14
CA ARG A 74 -3.01 14.59 33.37
C ARG A 74 -4.37 13.94 33.13
N ASP A 75 -5.18 13.78 34.17
CA ASP A 75 -6.53 13.20 34.08
C ASP A 75 -7.47 14.03 33.20
N ALA A 76 -7.37 15.36 33.24
CA ALA A 76 -8.16 16.22 32.38
C ALA A 76 -7.81 16.00 30.89
N VAL A 77 -6.52 15.89 30.58
CA VAL A 77 -6.05 15.69 29.19
C VAL A 77 -6.40 14.30 28.68
N THR A 78 -6.15 13.24 29.46
CA THR A 78 -6.44 11.85 29.07
C THR A 78 -7.93 11.58 28.88
N ARG A 79 -8.81 12.35 29.55
CA ARG A 79 -10.26 12.25 29.37
C ARG A 79 -10.76 12.96 28.11
N VAL A 80 -10.20 14.13 27.77
CA VAL A 80 -10.76 15.00 26.73
C VAL A 80 -10.14 14.73 25.36
N VAL A 81 -8.83 14.54 25.29
CA VAL A 81 -8.12 14.50 24.01
C VAL A 81 -8.50 13.28 23.16
N PRO A 82 -8.61 12.05 23.69
CA PRO A 82 -8.99 10.89 22.88
C PRO A 82 -10.31 11.07 22.14
N ALA A 83 -11.35 11.61 22.81
CA ALA A 83 -12.65 11.84 22.20
C ALA A 83 -12.58 12.87 21.06
N ARG A 84 -11.86 13.98 21.28
CA ARG A 84 -11.68 15.02 20.25
C ARG A 84 -10.88 14.52 19.05
N VAL A 85 -9.83 13.72 19.29
CA VAL A 85 -9.03 13.12 18.22
C VAL A 85 -9.86 12.13 17.41
N SER A 86 -10.63 11.26 18.09
CA SER A 86 -11.52 10.31 17.43
C SER A 86 -12.57 11.01 16.58
N GLU A 87 -13.17 12.10 17.08
CA GLU A 87 -14.12 12.93 16.30
C GLU A 87 -13.46 13.52 15.03
N LEU A 88 -12.25 14.05 15.15
CA LEU A 88 -11.50 14.58 14.01
C LEU A 88 -11.19 13.50 12.96
N ILE A 89 -10.74 12.32 13.40
CA ILE A 89 -10.46 11.20 12.50
C ILE A 89 -11.74 10.72 11.82
N SER A 90 -12.82 10.55 12.59
CA SER A 90 -14.11 10.09 12.06
C SER A 90 -14.65 11.05 11.01
N LYS A 91 -14.56 12.36 11.26
CA LYS A 91 -14.97 13.38 10.30
C LYS A 91 -14.08 13.41 9.04
N ALA A 92 -12.78 13.20 9.20
CA ALA A 92 -11.85 13.15 8.06
C ALA A 92 -11.99 11.87 7.23
N MET A 93 -12.42 10.78 7.85
CA MET A 93 -12.59 9.44 7.25
C MET A 93 -14.07 9.10 7.06
N ASP A 94 -14.92 10.11 6.83
CA ASP A 94 -16.32 9.92 6.52
C ASP A 94 -16.47 9.18 5.18
N TRP A 95 -17.04 7.97 5.22
CA TRP A 95 -17.04 7.07 4.06
C TRP A 95 -17.64 7.70 2.79
N PRO A 96 -18.80 8.38 2.81
CA PRO A 96 -19.35 9.00 1.61
C PRO A 96 -18.40 9.98 0.91
N ALA A 97 -17.65 10.78 1.67
CA ALA A 97 -16.68 11.71 1.11
C ALA A 97 -15.47 10.95 0.53
N VAL A 98 -14.94 9.99 1.28
CA VAL A 98 -13.78 9.19 0.86
C VAL A 98 -14.10 8.31 -0.35
N GLU A 99 -15.28 7.70 -0.40
CA GLU A 99 -15.75 6.89 -1.51
C GLU A 99 -15.76 7.70 -2.80
N LYS A 100 -16.29 8.93 -2.76
CA LYS A 100 -16.31 9.83 -3.91
C LYS A 100 -14.90 10.12 -4.44
N ASP A 101 -13.96 10.42 -3.55
CA ASP A 101 -12.57 10.69 -3.93
C ASP A 101 -11.90 9.43 -4.49
N MET A 102 -12.14 8.27 -3.87
CA MET A 102 -11.63 6.98 -4.34
C MET A 102 -12.19 6.59 -5.70
N VAL A 103 -13.48 6.79 -5.93
CA VAL A 103 -14.10 6.59 -7.25
C VAL A 103 -13.37 7.41 -8.30
N GLN A 104 -13.14 8.70 -8.05
CA GLN A 104 -12.43 9.56 -8.98
C GLN A 104 -11.01 9.04 -9.26
N VAL A 105 -10.27 8.61 -8.23
CA VAL A 105 -8.94 7.99 -8.39
C VAL A 105 -8.99 6.75 -9.29
N TYR A 106 -9.97 5.86 -9.11
CA TYR A 106 -10.09 4.68 -9.98
C TYR A 106 -10.40 5.07 -11.44
N ARG A 107 -11.28 6.06 -11.65
CA ARG A 107 -11.64 6.53 -13.00
C ARG A 107 -10.49 7.20 -13.72
N ASP A 108 -9.61 7.89 -13.00
CA ASP A 108 -8.44 8.57 -13.56
C ASP A 108 -7.30 7.61 -13.92
N ASN A 109 -7.29 6.40 -13.34
CA ASN A 109 -6.16 5.47 -13.46
C ASN A 109 -6.50 4.15 -14.16
N PHE A 110 -7.78 3.77 -14.22
CA PHE A 110 -8.21 2.51 -14.80
C PHE A 110 -9.31 2.72 -15.83
N THR A 111 -9.27 1.84 -16.82
CA THR A 111 -10.30 1.73 -17.85
C THR A 111 -11.48 0.88 -17.34
N GLU A 112 -12.63 0.99 -18.00
CA GLU A 112 -13.82 0.19 -17.69
C GLU A 112 -13.51 -1.32 -17.76
N GLU A 113 -12.74 -1.76 -18.75
CA GLU A 113 -12.35 -3.16 -18.91
C GLU A 113 -11.47 -3.66 -17.75
N GLU A 114 -10.50 -2.85 -17.32
CA GLU A 114 -9.61 -3.21 -16.20
C GLU A 114 -10.36 -3.28 -14.87
N VAL A 115 -11.29 -2.34 -14.62
CA VAL A 115 -12.14 -2.37 -13.42
C VAL A 115 -13.08 -3.58 -13.47
N ALA A 116 -13.68 -3.89 -14.63
CA ALA A 116 -14.51 -5.08 -14.80
C ALA A 116 -13.73 -6.37 -14.52
N GLY A 117 -12.46 -6.46 -14.98
CA GLY A 117 -11.56 -7.56 -14.69
C GLY A 117 -11.26 -7.70 -13.19
N GLN A 118 -10.98 -6.59 -12.51
CA GLN A 118 -10.80 -6.57 -11.04
C GLN A 118 -12.07 -7.02 -10.32
N ILE A 119 -13.24 -6.57 -10.76
CA ILE A 119 -14.54 -6.99 -10.20
C ILE A 119 -14.74 -8.50 -10.35
N ALA A 120 -14.49 -9.04 -11.55
CA ALA A 120 -14.60 -10.47 -11.80
C ALA A 120 -13.66 -11.28 -10.90
N PHE A 121 -12.43 -10.80 -10.72
CA PHE A 121 -11.47 -11.43 -9.82
C PHE A 121 -11.94 -11.40 -8.37
N TYR A 122 -12.26 -10.23 -7.82
CA TYR A 122 -12.66 -10.11 -6.42
C TYR A 122 -13.99 -10.78 -6.11
N ARG A 123 -14.90 -10.94 -7.07
CA ARG A 123 -16.11 -11.76 -6.88
C ARG A 123 -15.85 -13.26 -6.81
N SER A 124 -14.72 -13.74 -7.34
CA SER A 124 -14.37 -15.16 -7.30
C SER A 124 -14.03 -15.61 -5.87
N SER A 125 -14.17 -16.92 -5.61
CA SER A 125 -13.77 -17.52 -4.33
C SER A 125 -12.27 -17.30 -4.03
N VAL A 126 -11.44 -17.29 -5.07
CA VAL A 126 -10.00 -17.00 -4.96
C VAL A 126 -9.78 -15.54 -4.58
N GLY A 127 -10.42 -14.59 -5.26
CA GLY A 127 -10.29 -13.16 -4.97
C GLY A 127 -10.75 -12.80 -3.57
N GLN A 128 -11.88 -13.36 -3.11
CA GLN A 128 -12.32 -13.21 -1.71
C GLN A 128 -11.31 -13.81 -0.73
N SER A 129 -10.75 -15.01 -1.02
CA SER A 129 -9.70 -15.59 -0.18
C SER A 129 -8.42 -14.74 -0.15
N VAL A 130 -8.11 -13.97 -1.19
CA VAL A 130 -6.99 -13.03 -1.19
C VAL A 130 -7.28 -11.89 -0.22
N LEU A 131 -8.46 -11.28 -0.29
CA LEU A 131 -8.86 -10.21 0.66
C LEU A 131 -8.78 -10.69 2.12
N ASP A 132 -9.20 -11.92 2.40
CA ASP A 132 -9.20 -12.47 3.76
C ASP A 132 -7.79 -12.80 4.28
N LYS A 133 -6.88 -13.24 3.41
CA LYS A 133 -5.57 -13.80 3.83
C LYS A 133 -4.41 -12.83 3.67
N MET A 134 -4.49 -11.87 2.76
CA MET A 134 -3.38 -10.94 2.50
C MET A 134 -2.94 -10.15 3.73
N PRO A 135 -3.83 -9.69 4.64
CA PRO A 135 -3.38 -9.05 5.89
C PRO A 135 -2.46 -9.95 6.73
N ALA A 136 -2.82 -11.23 6.88
CA ALA A 136 -2.00 -12.20 7.61
C ALA A 136 -0.68 -12.50 6.91
N VAL A 137 -0.69 -12.63 5.57
CA VAL A 137 0.54 -12.80 4.78
C VAL A 137 1.48 -11.62 4.95
N MET A 138 0.97 -10.38 4.91
CA MET A 138 1.78 -9.18 5.12
C MET A 138 2.35 -9.11 6.53
N GLN A 139 1.55 -9.43 7.55
CA GLN A 139 2.01 -9.49 8.94
C GLN A 139 3.14 -10.52 9.10
N GLN A 140 2.92 -11.76 8.66
CA GLN A 140 3.91 -12.84 8.76
C GLN A 140 5.20 -12.52 7.98
N SER A 141 5.08 -11.86 6.82
CA SER A 141 6.21 -11.42 6.01
C SER A 141 7.06 -10.38 6.76
N THR A 142 6.41 -9.42 7.42
CA THR A 142 7.07 -8.40 8.23
C THR A 142 7.78 -9.02 9.43
N GLU A 143 7.13 -9.93 10.15
CA GLU A 143 7.74 -10.67 11.26
C GLU A 143 8.95 -11.49 10.82
N LEU A 144 8.87 -12.15 9.65
CA LEU A 144 9.98 -12.89 9.07
C LEU A 144 11.16 -11.98 8.73
N ALA A 145 10.90 -10.82 8.14
CA ALA A 145 11.93 -9.83 7.83
C ALA A 145 12.63 -9.34 9.11
N MET A 146 11.86 -9.04 10.17
CA MET A 146 12.39 -8.66 11.48
C MET A 146 13.28 -9.76 12.10
N ARG A 147 12.85 -11.03 12.05
CA ARG A 147 13.67 -12.16 12.52
C ARG A 147 14.96 -12.30 11.73
N ARG A 148 14.92 -12.11 10.42
CA ARG A 148 16.14 -12.11 9.58
C ARG A 148 17.07 -10.96 9.93
N MET A 149 16.54 -9.77 10.20
CA MET A 149 17.38 -8.64 10.62
C MET A 149 18.12 -8.94 11.92
N GLN A 150 17.46 -9.60 12.89
CA GLN A 150 18.07 -9.98 14.16
C GLN A 150 19.30 -10.90 14.01
N THR A 151 19.37 -11.73 12.95
CA THR A 151 20.54 -12.59 12.72
C THR A 151 21.74 -11.82 12.16
N VAL A 152 21.53 -10.64 11.58
CA VAL A 152 22.57 -9.79 10.98
C VAL A 152 23.15 -8.81 12.01
N LEU A 153 22.40 -8.45 13.06
CA LEU A 153 22.85 -7.51 14.10
C LEU A 153 24.22 -7.85 14.72
N PRO A 154 24.54 -9.12 15.07
CA PRO A 154 25.87 -9.45 15.60
C PRO A 154 26.99 -9.22 14.58
N GLN A 155 26.73 -9.49 13.31
CA GLN A 155 27.71 -9.27 12.24
C GLN A 155 27.94 -7.77 12.03
N MET A 156 26.89 -6.96 12.04
CA MET A 156 27.02 -5.50 12.00
C MET A 156 27.85 -4.97 13.17
N LYS A 157 27.61 -5.46 14.39
CA LYS A 157 28.40 -5.10 15.56
C LYS A 157 29.88 -5.44 15.35
N SER A 158 30.18 -6.64 14.86
CA SER A 158 31.55 -7.07 14.58
C SER A 158 32.25 -6.21 13.52
N VAL A 159 31.53 -5.81 12.46
CA VAL A 159 32.05 -4.91 11.43
C VAL A 159 32.40 -3.54 12.03
N ILE A 160 31.52 -2.98 12.87
CA ILE A 160 31.77 -1.69 13.54
C ILE A 160 32.98 -1.79 14.49
N GLU A 161 33.04 -2.85 15.30
CA GLU A 161 34.16 -3.07 16.24
C GLU A 161 35.50 -3.16 15.51
N LYS A 162 35.56 -3.88 14.39
CA LYS A 162 36.77 -4.00 13.55
C LYS A 162 37.17 -2.65 12.95
N ALA A 163 36.22 -1.93 12.35
CA ALA A 163 36.49 -0.63 11.75
C ALA A 163 37.01 0.38 12.79
N LEU A 164 36.48 0.37 14.01
CA LEU A 164 36.96 1.20 15.12
C LEU A 164 38.38 0.82 15.56
N ALA A 165 38.69 -0.48 15.62
CA ALA A 165 40.03 -0.95 15.96
C ALA A 165 41.07 -0.54 14.90
N GLU A 166 40.75 -0.71 13.62
CA GLU A 166 41.58 -0.31 12.49
C GLU A 166 41.83 1.20 12.45
N ALA A 167 40.79 2.00 12.70
CA ALA A 167 40.90 3.47 12.76
C ALA A 167 41.82 3.94 13.89
N LYS A 168 41.72 3.35 15.08
CA LYS A 168 42.62 3.65 16.21
C LYS A 168 44.07 3.28 15.91
N ALA A 169 44.29 2.07 15.38
CA ALA A 169 45.62 1.61 15.01
C ALA A 169 46.27 2.49 13.92
N SER A 170 45.47 3.01 12.98
CA SER A 170 45.95 3.92 11.93
C SER A 170 46.25 5.33 12.45
N ALA A 171 45.51 5.80 13.45
CA ALA A 171 45.77 7.09 14.12
C ALA A 171 47.04 7.04 14.99
N ASP A 172 47.27 5.93 15.69
CA ASP A 172 48.47 5.72 16.52
C ASP A 172 49.74 5.48 15.67
N ALA A 173 49.59 5.02 14.43
CA ALA A 173 50.68 4.80 13.48
C ALA A 173 51.11 6.06 12.69
N ALA A 174 50.36 7.16 12.77
CA ALA A 174 50.75 8.42 12.15
C ALA A 174 51.80 9.12 13.05
N PRO A 175 53.08 9.25 12.62
CA PRO A 175 54.09 9.89 13.45
C PRO A 175 53.73 11.36 13.65
N SER A 176 53.84 11.84 14.90
CA SER A 176 53.84 13.24 15.27
C SER A 176 54.83 13.98 14.36
N ARG A 177 54.32 14.72 13.37
CA ARG A 177 55.19 15.59 12.58
C ARG A 177 55.71 16.72 13.49
N PRO A 178 57.03 16.95 13.54
CA PRO A 178 57.61 18.10 14.23
C PRO A 178 57.25 19.42 13.55
#